data_AF-A0A968PSN7-F1
#
_entry.id   AF-A0A968PSN7-F1
#
_cell.length_a   1.000
_cell.length_b   1.000
_cell.length_c   1.000
_cell.angle_alpha   90.00
_cell.angle_beta   90.00
_cell.angle_gamma   90.00
#
_symmetry.space_group_name_H-M   'P 1'
#
loop_
_entity.id
_entity.type
_entity.pdbx_description
1 polymer ?
#
loop_
_entity_poly.entity_id
_entity_poly.type
_entity_poly.pdbx_seq_one_letter_code
_entity_poly.pdbx_strand_id
1 'polypeptide(L)'
;MMKMNEHTKLGRQAELSESELESLKHSLWEIDCPQVTVKSRSPQNPCTFNGAGFLKQVFSHQLIFKFYVNAQEYSRINRNPQLGETIPDEAYYDLTALDYKGRLWHCKRILIDINRSASGEFIIQGTIPKITCEGEIPQEVDCKGSRLEIRVFDSVNIPYNERTLTRKSVARGIQSSKSMSRNAWKFKCCTLDFLLVKEDEKLLIINVVSSEKCISQYLRERILETLQFILGYPINWATSYKRVGHTTEVTLCSPKQRSISSRFQPPLILGGYLVNEAQVFRRLFEKYLQHVINYDQPLHPLWSQLNAIYEASNGTFIDAHALTLAVAIESLLSIEFATLGELTSEDKNAIEEALNYVENWNGKEGIKKRIKGSINGLYSIRADDKMRILVDIGAITEEQQQAWKKLRNTNVHDYQTHKLKHNKFVNLIFKVNVLFYHLIFYAINYKGEYMDVSELGFPIKQYPACAETE
;
A
#
# COMPACT_ATOMS: atom_id res chain seq x y z
N MET A 1 -8.09 41.44 44.35
CA MET A 1 -7.40 40.12 44.35
C MET A 1 -7.99 39.30 43.21
N MET A 2 -7.43 39.49 42.02
CA MET A 2 -7.93 38.96 40.76
C MET A 2 -7.34 37.55 40.59
N LYS A 3 -8.19 36.52 40.54
CA LYS A 3 -7.75 35.17 40.17
C LYS A 3 -7.29 35.23 38.70
N MET A 4 -5.97 35.29 38.48
CA MET A 4 -5.41 35.02 37.17
C MET A 4 -5.78 33.58 36.83
N ASN A 5 -6.53 33.43 35.75
CA ASN A 5 -6.76 32.14 35.10
C ASN A 5 -5.39 31.53 34.81
N GLU A 6 -5.09 30.43 35.49
CA GLU A 6 -4.11 29.47 35.01
C GLU A 6 -4.63 28.97 33.66
N HIS A 7 -4.14 29.60 32.58
CA HIS A 7 -4.12 28.97 31.28
C HIS A 7 -3.32 27.69 31.45
N THR A 8 -4.03 26.59 31.68
CA THR A 8 -3.55 25.25 31.44
C THR A 8 -2.88 25.32 30.07
N LYS A 9 -1.56 25.05 30.02
CA LYS A 9 -0.83 24.93 28.75
C LYS A 9 -1.58 23.85 27.96
N LEU A 10 -2.50 24.26 27.11
CA LEU A 10 -3.10 23.39 26.11
C LEU A 10 -1.90 22.88 25.32
N GLY A 11 -1.58 21.60 25.52
CA GLY A 11 -0.52 20.93 24.78
C GLY A 11 -0.70 21.24 23.30
N ARG A 12 0.41 21.33 22.55
CA ARG A 12 0.33 21.50 21.09
C ARG A 12 -0.43 20.29 20.54
N GLN A 13 -1.73 20.45 20.30
CA GLN A 13 -2.56 19.40 19.73
C GLN A 13 -2.28 19.34 18.23
N ALA A 14 -1.77 18.20 17.76
CA ALA A 14 -1.58 17.96 16.33
C ALA A 14 -2.91 17.73 15.58
N GLU A 15 -4.01 17.53 16.32
CA GLU A 15 -5.30 17.13 15.79
C GLU A 15 -5.92 18.18 14.84
N LEU A 16 -6.60 17.69 13.82
CA LEU A 16 -7.37 18.52 12.90
C LEU A 16 -8.78 18.74 13.46
N SER A 17 -9.33 19.93 13.31
CA SER A 17 -10.74 20.15 13.62
C SER A 17 -11.65 19.50 12.57
N GLU A 18 -12.89 19.19 12.94
CA GLU A 18 -13.89 18.66 12.00
C GLU A 18 -14.07 19.57 10.77
N SER A 19 -13.99 20.88 10.94
CA SER A 19 -14.00 21.84 9.82
C SER A 19 -12.82 21.67 8.86
N GLU A 20 -11.61 21.40 9.38
CA GLU A 20 -10.42 21.16 8.54
C GLU A 20 -10.55 19.84 7.76
N LEU A 21 -11.13 18.83 8.40
CA LEU A 21 -11.36 17.51 7.83
C LEU A 21 -12.41 17.57 6.71
N GLU A 22 -13.50 18.31 6.91
CA GLU A 22 -14.48 18.61 5.87
C GLU A 22 -13.90 19.45 4.73
N SER A 23 -13.02 20.42 5.03
CA SER A 23 -12.29 21.15 3.98
C SER A 23 -11.38 20.23 3.16
N LEU A 24 -10.67 19.28 3.79
CA LEU A 24 -9.82 18.32 3.09
C LEU A 24 -10.63 17.37 2.18
N LYS A 25 -11.79 16.93 2.65
CA LYS A 25 -12.72 16.10 1.87
C LYS A 25 -13.19 16.79 0.58
N HIS A 26 -13.37 18.11 0.64
CA HIS A 26 -13.86 18.91 -0.48
C HIS A 26 -12.76 19.62 -1.29
N SER A 27 -11.47 19.33 -1.04
CA SER A 27 -10.33 20.01 -1.70
C SER A 27 -10.30 21.53 -1.48
N LEU A 28 -10.74 21.97 -0.30
CA LEU A 28 -10.81 23.37 0.13
C LEU A 28 -9.88 23.66 1.33
N TRP A 29 -9.03 22.69 1.70
CA TRP A 29 -8.12 22.87 2.83
C TRP A 29 -7.02 23.86 2.48
N GLU A 30 -6.89 24.89 3.30
CA GLU A 30 -5.86 25.92 3.21
C GLU A 30 -5.52 26.37 4.63
N ILE A 31 -4.23 26.57 4.91
CA ILE A 31 -3.77 27.03 6.19
C ILE A 31 -2.62 28.02 6.06
N ASP A 32 -2.80 29.18 6.68
CA ASP A 32 -1.77 30.20 6.78
C ASP A 32 -0.65 29.76 7.71
N CYS A 33 0.57 29.96 7.23
CA CYS A 33 1.80 29.63 7.90
C CYS A 33 2.63 30.92 8.05
N PRO A 34 2.62 31.58 9.23
CA PRO A 34 3.46 32.75 9.47
C PRO A 34 4.95 32.47 9.24
N GLN A 35 5.38 31.22 9.37
CA GLN A 35 6.74 30.80 9.08
C GLN A 35 6.75 29.48 8.30
N VAL A 36 7.33 29.52 7.10
CA VAL A 36 7.65 28.37 6.27
C VAL A 36 9.14 28.37 6.01
N THR A 37 9.80 27.26 6.28
CA THR A 37 11.23 27.06 6.09
C THR A 37 11.48 25.87 5.19
N VAL A 38 12.29 26.06 4.15
CA VAL A 38 12.73 24.99 3.25
C VAL A 38 14.25 24.93 3.29
N LYS A 39 14.82 23.77 3.66
CA LYS A 39 16.25 23.56 3.81
C LYS A 39 16.75 22.56 2.77
N SER A 40 17.78 22.91 2.03
CA SER A 40 18.42 21.99 1.07
C SER A 40 19.10 20.83 1.80
N ARG A 41 19.05 19.66 1.16
CA ARG A 41 19.79 18.47 1.59
C ARG A 41 21.21 18.40 1.02
N SER A 42 21.62 19.34 0.16
CA SER A 42 22.98 19.37 -0.40
C SER A 42 24.01 19.78 0.66
N PRO A 43 24.99 18.91 1.00
CA PRO A 43 26.04 19.28 1.95
C PRO A 43 27.05 20.28 1.36
N GLN A 44 27.23 20.29 0.03
CA GLN A 44 28.18 21.17 -0.64
C GLN A 44 27.65 22.60 -0.77
N ASN A 45 26.34 22.76 -1.00
CA ASN A 45 25.69 24.06 -1.17
C ASN A 45 24.42 24.13 -0.30
N PRO A 46 24.55 24.15 1.04
CA PRO A 46 23.40 24.25 1.91
C PRO A 46 22.74 25.62 1.73
N CYS A 47 21.46 25.62 1.38
CA CYS A 47 20.64 26.83 1.37
C CYS A 47 19.39 26.62 2.21
N THR A 48 18.92 27.69 2.84
CA THR A 48 17.68 27.70 3.62
C THR A 48 16.86 28.89 3.19
N PHE A 49 15.61 28.66 2.88
CA PHE A 49 14.64 29.69 2.57
C PHE A 49 13.67 29.81 3.72
N ASN A 50 13.32 31.04 4.09
CA ASN A 50 12.38 31.32 5.15
C ASN A 50 11.45 32.46 4.74
N GLY A 51 10.16 32.32 5.03
CA GLY A 51 9.17 33.34 4.74
C GLY A 51 7.76 32.95 5.15
N ALA A 52 6.83 33.89 5.06
CA ALA A 52 5.42 33.62 5.31
C ALA A 52 4.73 33.05 4.07
N GLY A 53 3.75 32.19 4.27
CA GLY A 53 3.05 31.52 3.18
C GLY A 53 1.88 30.68 3.66
N PHE A 54 1.55 29.64 2.90
CA PHE A 54 0.45 28.74 3.21
C PHE A 54 0.72 27.32 2.72
N LEU A 55 0.00 26.37 3.35
CA LEU A 55 -0.18 25.02 2.83
C LEU A 55 -1.61 24.93 2.28
N LYS A 56 -1.79 24.27 1.14
CA LYS A 56 -3.10 24.19 0.48
C LYS A 56 -3.29 22.87 -0.24
N GLN A 57 -4.55 22.43 -0.32
CA GLN A 57 -4.97 21.36 -1.20
C GLN A 57 -5.57 21.93 -2.50
N VAL A 58 -5.17 21.37 -3.65
CA VAL A 58 -5.72 21.74 -4.97
C VAL A 58 -6.75 20.71 -5.47
N PHE A 59 -7.40 21.00 -6.60
CA PHE A 59 -8.53 20.23 -7.15
C PHE A 59 -8.28 18.72 -7.37
N SER A 60 -7.02 18.29 -7.43
CA SER A 60 -6.61 16.87 -7.52
C SER A 60 -6.37 16.18 -6.17
N HIS A 61 -6.79 16.79 -5.06
CA HIS A 61 -6.42 16.43 -3.69
C HIS A 61 -4.93 16.54 -3.36
N GLN A 62 -4.12 17.04 -4.30
CA GLN A 62 -2.70 17.25 -4.10
C GLN A 62 -2.45 18.40 -3.12
N LEU A 63 -1.55 18.18 -2.17
CA LEU A 63 -1.07 19.16 -1.23
C LEU A 63 0.08 19.95 -1.87
N ILE A 64 0.07 21.25 -1.68
CA ILE A 64 1.09 22.18 -2.14
C ILE A 64 1.49 23.12 -0.99
N PHE A 65 2.68 23.70 -1.11
CA PHE A 65 3.05 24.88 -0.32
C PHE A 65 3.39 26.05 -1.25
N LYS A 66 3.24 27.26 -0.73
CA LYS A 66 3.72 28.48 -1.38
C LYS A 66 4.10 29.51 -0.30
N PHE A 67 5.26 30.12 -0.41
CA PHE A 67 5.69 31.19 0.50
C PHE A 67 6.59 32.22 -0.19
N TYR A 68 6.71 33.39 0.44
CA TYR A 68 7.38 34.56 -0.11
C TYR A 68 8.68 34.83 0.65
N VAL A 69 9.78 35.03 -0.09
CA VAL A 69 11.11 35.25 0.47
C VAL A 69 11.65 36.60 0.02
N ASN A 70 12.16 37.39 0.96
CA ASN A 70 12.75 38.69 0.66
C ASN A 70 14.13 38.54 0.00
N ALA A 71 14.32 39.21 -1.13
CA ALA A 71 15.39 38.99 -2.09
C ALA A 71 16.60 39.89 -1.81
N GLN A 72 17.58 39.42 -1.02
CA GLN A 72 18.89 40.08 -0.95
C GLN A 72 20.11 39.17 -1.22
N GLU A 73 19.99 37.83 -1.17
CA GLU A 73 21.17 36.94 -1.27
C GLU A 73 21.09 35.78 -2.27
N TYR A 74 20.18 35.81 -3.25
CA TYR A 74 19.89 34.59 -4.04
C TYR A 74 20.31 34.71 -5.50
N SER A 75 21.53 34.24 -5.83
CA SER A 75 22.09 34.31 -7.18
C SER A 75 22.43 32.97 -7.84
N ARG A 76 22.26 31.79 -7.19
CA ARG A 76 22.80 30.53 -7.76
C ARG A 76 22.02 29.25 -7.42
N ILE A 77 20.72 29.20 -7.73
CA ILE A 77 19.93 27.97 -7.56
C ILE A 77 19.32 27.60 -8.89
N ASN A 78 20.16 27.10 -9.79
CA ASN A 78 19.76 26.41 -11.01
C ASN A 78 20.44 25.05 -11.00
N ARG A 79 19.74 24.03 -10.49
CA ARG A 79 20.07 22.64 -10.75
C ARG A 79 18.91 22.06 -11.54
N ASN A 80 18.95 22.25 -12.86
CA ASN A 80 18.16 21.40 -13.72
C ASN A 80 18.81 20.01 -13.67
N PRO A 81 18.10 18.95 -13.26
CA PRO A 81 18.64 17.60 -13.37
C PRO A 81 19.00 17.34 -14.82
N GLN A 82 20.17 16.72 -15.06
CA GLN A 82 20.54 16.32 -16.41
C GLN A 82 19.52 15.28 -16.91
N LEU A 83 19.08 15.43 -18.15
CA LEU A 83 18.15 14.49 -18.76
C LEU A 83 18.81 13.10 -18.81
N GLY A 84 18.10 12.07 -18.32
CA GLY A 84 18.58 10.69 -18.28
C GLY A 84 19.14 10.23 -16.92
N GLU A 85 19.28 11.13 -15.95
CA GLU A 85 19.73 10.78 -14.60
C GLU A 85 18.57 10.81 -13.59
N THR A 86 18.65 9.94 -12.57
CA THR A 86 17.76 10.04 -11.40
C THR A 86 18.07 11.31 -10.63
N ILE A 87 17.05 11.99 -10.12
CA ILE A 87 17.24 13.18 -9.29
C ILE A 87 18.02 12.79 -8.02
N PRO A 88 19.23 13.34 -7.78
CA PRO A 88 20.06 12.97 -6.65
C PRO A 88 19.49 13.53 -5.32
N ASP A 89 19.84 12.95 -4.16
CA ASP A 89 19.26 13.35 -2.86
C ASP A 89 19.52 14.84 -2.54
N GLU A 90 20.65 15.36 -3.01
CA GLU A 90 21.09 16.74 -2.85
C GLU A 90 20.24 17.76 -3.60
N ALA A 91 19.42 17.31 -4.56
CA ALA A 91 18.47 18.18 -5.27
C ALA A 91 17.16 18.36 -4.50
N TYR A 92 16.92 17.55 -3.47
CA TYR A 92 15.72 17.65 -2.65
C TYR A 92 15.91 18.59 -1.46
N TYR A 93 14.77 19.00 -0.90
CA TYR A 93 14.68 19.87 0.26
C TYR A 93 13.80 19.25 1.34
N ASP A 94 13.98 19.71 2.58
CA ASP A 94 13.10 19.41 3.71
C ASP A 94 12.30 20.67 4.06
N LEU A 95 10.98 20.53 4.18
CA LEU A 95 10.02 21.58 4.50
C LEU A 95 9.65 21.51 5.98
N THR A 96 9.60 22.67 6.63
CA THR A 96 9.02 22.87 7.96
C THR A 96 8.07 24.07 7.89
N ALA A 97 6.85 23.96 8.40
CA ALA A 97 5.88 25.06 8.41
C ALA A 97 5.20 25.18 9.77
N LEU A 98 5.27 26.36 10.38
CA LEU A 98 4.54 26.71 11.58
C LEU A 98 3.23 27.38 11.17
N ASP A 99 2.10 26.76 11.49
CA ASP A 99 0.79 27.31 11.18
C ASP A 99 0.28 28.33 12.22
N TYR A 100 -0.81 29.03 11.89
CA TYR A 100 -1.40 30.03 12.79
C TYR A 100 -1.94 29.43 14.11
N LYS A 101 -2.13 28.11 14.20
CA LYS A 101 -2.54 27.40 15.42
C LYS A 101 -1.33 26.95 16.26
N GLY A 102 -0.10 27.23 15.79
CA GLY A 102 1.14 26.84 16.46
C GLY A 102 1.53 25.37 16.24
N ARG A 103 0.94 24.68 15.26
CA ARG A 103 1.32 23.32 14.86
C ARG A 103 2.53 23.38 13.94
N LEU A 104 3.49 22.47 14.16
CA LEU A 104 4.72 22.39 13.38
C LEU A 104 4.64 21.22 12.40
N TRP A 105 4.43 21.56 11.14
CA TRP A 105 4.34 20.63 10.04
C TRP A 105 5.72 20.36 9.46
N HIS A 106 6.01 19.10 9.12
CA HIS A 106 7.28 18.69 8.53
C HIS A 106 7.08 17.72 7.36
N CYS A 107 7.86 17.92 6.30
CA CYS A 107 7.89 17.06 5.12
C CYS A 107 9.35 16.95 4.65
N LYS A 108 9.78 15.74 4.31
CA LYS A 108 11.15 15.48 3.83
C LYS A 108 11.12 15.18 2.34
N ARG A 109 12.23 15.47 1.67
CA ARG A 109 12.47 15.14 0.26
C ARG A 109 11.43 15.70 -0.71
N ILE A 110 11.25 17.02 -0.70
CA ILE A 110 10.42 17.74 -1.68
C ILE A 110 11.27 18.38 -2.78
N LEU A 111 10.64 18.59 -3.93
CA LEU A 111 11.15 19.46 -4.99
C LEU A 111 10.49 20.84 -4.87
N ILE A 112 11.24 21.86 -5.26
CA ILE A 112 10.79 23.25 -5.19
C ILE A 112 10.91 23.93 -6.55
N ASP A 113 9.97 24.81 -6.81
CA ASP A 113 9.99 25.76 -7.92
C ASP A 113 10.20 27.16 -7.36
N ILE A 114 11.17 27.87 -7.90
CA ILE A 114 11.50 29.24 -7.51
C ILE A 114 11.11 30.17 -8.65
N ASN A 115 10.17 31.07 -8.39
CA ASN A 115 9.72 32.08 -9.32
C ASN A 115 9.99 33.48 -8.77
N ARG A 116 10.12 34.48 -9.64
CA ARG A 116 10.24 35.89 -9.22
C ARG A 116 8.96 36.63 -9.53
N SER A 117 8.41 37.34 -8.55
CA SER A 117 7.23 38.20 -8.73
C SER A 117 7.59 39.48 -9.48
N ALA A 118 6.58 40.21 -9.94
CA ALA A 118 6.75 41.55 -10.50
C ALA A 118 7.28 42.57 -9.47
N SER A 119 7.02 42.37 -8.16
CA SER A 119 7.59 43.17 -7.07
C SER A 119 9.07 42.87 -6.80
N GLY A 120 9.63 41.85 -7.47
CA GLY A 120 11.01 41.43 -7.31
C GLY A 120 11.23 40.42 -6.18
N GLU A 121 10.19 40.07 -5.42
CA GLU A 121 10.20 39.05 -4.37
C GLU A 121 10.30 37.64 -4.99
N PHE A 122 10.91 36.71 -4.25
CA PHE A 122 10.93 35.31 -4.66
C PHE A 122 9.72 34.58 -4.10
N ILE A 123 9.07 33.80 -4.96
CA ILE A 123 7.97 32.92 -4.63
C ILE A 123 8.51 31.49 -4.73
N ILE A 124 8.49 30.77 -3.62
CA ILE A 124 8.88 29.37 -3.57
C ILE A 124 7.62 28.54 -3.38
N GLN A 125 7.45 27.54 -4.24
CA GLN A 125 6.30 26.64 -4.19
C GLN A 125 6.73 25.22 -4.54
N GLY A 126 5.86 24.26 -4.30
CA GLY A 126 6.11 22.88 -4.65
C GLY A 126 4.99 21.96 -4.20
N THR A 127 5.14 20.68 -4.52
CA THR A 127 4.15 19.65 -4.19
C THR A 127 4.59 18.89 -2.95
N ILE A 128 3.61 18.50 -2.14
CA ILE A 128 3.81 17.81 -0.86
C ILE A 128 3.23 16.40 -1.02
N PRO A 129 4.04 15.35 -1.17
CA PRO A 129 3.52 13.99 -1.20
C PRO A 129 2.91 13.59 0.14
N LYS A 130 3.54 14.00 1.25
CA LYS A 130 3.16 13.65 2.62
C LYS A 130 3.68 14.71 3.60
N ILE A 131 2.85 15.23 4.49
CA ILE A 131 3.27 16.16 5.56
C ILE A 131 2.74 15.70 6.90
N THR A 132 3.54 15.87 7.95
CA THR A 132 3.26 15.32 9.27
C THR A 132 3.36 16.42 10.33
N CYS A 133 2.51 16.38 11.34
CA CYS A 133 2.57 17.20 12.53
C CYS A 133 2.61 16.29 13.75
N GLU A 134 3.55 16.55 14.66
CA GLU A 134 3.60 15.88 15.97
C GLU A 134 3.03 16.80 17.05
N GLY A 135 2.48 16.18 18.08
CA GLY A 135 1.89 16.89 19.22
C GLY A 135 1.89 16.01 20.47
N GLU A 136 1.58 16.62 21.60
CA GLU A 136 1.60 15.95 22.90
C GLU A 136 0.30 16.19 23.66
N ILE A 137 -0.24 15.11 24.24
CA ILE A 137 -1.37 15.15 25.15
C ILE A 137 -0.82 15.44 26.55
N PRO A 138 -1.45 16.36 27.32
CA PRO A 138 -1.04 16.64 28.70
C PRO A 138 -0.94 15.37 29.56
N GLN A 139 0.03 15.34 30.48
CA GLN A 139 0.34 14.15 31.29
C GLN A 139 -0.80 13.77 32.26
N GLU A 140 -1.70 14.72 32.55
CA GLU A 140 -2.85 14.52 33.43
C GLU A 140 -3.95 13.67 32.78
N VAL A 141 -3.92 13.48 31.46
CA VAL A 141 -4.89 12.67 30.73
C VAL A 141 -4.44 11.22 30.72
N ASP A 142 -5.19 10.33 31.38
CA ASP A 142 -4.93 8.89 31.35
C ASP A 142 -5.09 8.31 29.93
N CYS A 143 -3.96 8.13 29.26
CA CYS A 143 -3.90 7.60 27.91
C CYS A 143 -3.73 6.08 27.93
N LYS A 144 -4.85 5.35 27.92
CA LYS A 144 -4.84 3.89 27.78
C LYS A 144 -4.62 3.48 26.31
N GLY A 145 -3.70 2.53 26.11
CA GLY A 145 -3.44 1.89 24.83
C GLY A 145 -2.92 2.84 23.73
N SER A 146 -3.06 2.39 22.49
CA SER A 146 -2.69 3.15 21.28
C SER A 146 -3.89 3.24 20.34
N ARG A 147 -3.97 4.31 19.54
CA ARG A 147 -5.04 4.52 18.56
C ARG A 147 -4.43 4.88 17.21
N LEU A 148 -4.99 4.33 16.15
CA LEU A 148 -4.75 4.75 14.78
C LEU A 148 -6.10 4.99 14.11
N GLU A 149 -6.26 6.15 13.50
CA GLU A 149 -7.39 6.49 12.65
C GLU A 149 -6.87 6.82 11.27
N ILE A 150 -7.48 6.25 10.23
CA ILE A 150 -7.14 6.53 8.83
C ILE A 150 -8.43 6.96 8.15
N ARG A 151 -8.38 8.05 7.39
CA ARG A 151 -9.52 8.50 6.59
C ARG A 151 -9.18 8.45 5.11
N VAL A 152 -10.09 7.83 4.36
CA VAL A 152 -10.02 7.68 2.91
C VAL A 152 -11.15 8.52 2.31
N PHE A 153 -10.78 9.51 1.49
CA PHE A 153 -11.74 10.36 0.78
C PHE A 153 -12.01 9.80 -0.62
N ASP A 154 -12.49 8.56 -0.67
CA ASP A 154 -12.82 7.85 -1.90
C ASP A 154 -14.01 6.89 -1.67
N SER A 155 -14.64 6.44 -2.75
CA SER A 155 -15.69 5.44 -2.71
C SER A 155 -15.09 4.04 -2.54
N VAL A 156 -14.88 3.69 -1.27
CA VAL A 156 -14.44 2.35 -0.85
C VAL A 156 -15.64 1.59 -0.32
N ASN A 157 -15.90 0.43 -0.92
CA ASN A 157 -16.89 -0.50 -0.41
C ASN A 157 -16.20 -1.48 0.53
N ILE A 158 -16.81 -1.71 1.69
CA ILE A 158 -16.36 -2.65 2.71
C ILE A 158 -17.49 -3.65 3.01
N PRO A 159 -17.19 -4.86 3.50
CA PRO A 159 -18.24 -5.71 4.04
C PRO A 159 -18.83 -5.08 5.31
N TYR A 160 -20.06 -5.45 5.68
CA TYR A 160 -20.71 -4.89 6.86
C TYR A 160 -21.26 -5.96 7.80
N ASN A 161 -20.95 -5.88 9.09
CA ASN A 161 -21.57 -6.70 10.14
C ASN A 161 -22.27 -5.88 11.23
N GLU A 162 -22.10 -4.56 11.23
CA GLU A 162 -22.67 -3.64 12.22
C GLU A 162 -23.55 -2.57 11.56
N ARG A 163 -24.37 -1.92 12.38
CA ARG A 163 -25.23 -0.80 11.97
C ARG A 163 -24.89 0.46 12.76
N THR A 164 -24.82 1.60 12.08
CA THR A 164 -24.78 2.90 12.74
C THR A 164 -26.19 3.41 12.99
N LEU A 165 -26.36 4.16 14.08
CA LEU A 165 -27.59 4.82 14.44
C LEU A 165 -27.35 6.33 14.51
N THR A 166 -27.95 7.07 13.57
CA THR A 166 -27.90 8.53 13.57
C THR A 166 -29.16 9.09 14.19
N ARG A 167 -29.01 9.95 15.20
CA ARG A 167 -30.11 10.70 15.82
C ARG A 167 -29.91 12.18 15.52
N LYS A 168 -30.86 12.78 14.82
CA LYS A 168 -30.92 14.25 14.67
C LYS A 168 -31.96 14.78 15.64
N SER A 169 -31.58 15.75 16.46
CA SER A 169 -32.50 16.49 17.34
C SER A 169 -32.50 17.95 16.94
N VAL A 170 -33.68 18.52 16.75
CA VAL A 170 -33.87 19.97 16.63
C VAL A 170 -34.20 20.51 18.01
N ALA A 171 -33.79 21.75 18.29
CA ALA A 171 -33.96 22.52 19.54
C ALA A 171 -34.74 21.86 20.69
N ARG A 172 -34.10 21.77 21.88
CA ARG A 172 -34.67 21.21 23.12
C ARG A 172 -34.97 19.70 23.08
N GLY A 173 -34.12 18.91 22.42
CA GLY A 173 -34.18 17.45 22.49
C GLY A 173 -35.36 16.82 21.74
N ILE A 174 -36.10 17.60 20.95
CA ILE A 174 -37.13 17.06 20.06
C ILE A 174 -36.40 16.33 18.94
N GLN A 175 -36.46 15.00 18.98
CA GLN A 175 -35.84 14.16 17.97
C GLN A 175 -36.54 14.39 16.62
N SER A 176 -35.82 14.98 15.68
CA SER A 176 -36.34 15.29 14.35
C SER A 176 -36.20 14.11 13.39
N SER A 177 -35.21 13.23 13.58
CA SER A 177 -35.12 11.97 12.85
C SER A 177 -34.25 10.90 13.53
N LYS A 178 -34.52 9.64 13.20
CA LYS A 178 -33.72 8.46 13.52
C LYS A 178 -33.44 7.73 12.22
N SER A 179 -32.18 7.52 11.85
CA SER A 179 -31.81 6.69 10.71
C SER A 179 -30.86 5.58 11.13
N MET A 180 -31.02 4.41 10.53
CA MET A 180 -30.13 3.27 10.74
C MET A 180 -29.52 2.88 9.40
N SER A 181 -28.20 2.75 9.36
CA SER A 181 -27.46 2.40 8.15
C SER A 181 -26.55 1.21 8.43
N ARG A 182 -26.56 0.20 7.55
CA ARG A 182 -25.59 -0.90 7.60
C ARG A 182 -24.35 -0.47 6.82
N ASN A 183 -23.43 0.18 7.51
CA ASN A 183 -22.26 0.83 6.93
C ASN A 183 -20.97 0.63 7.77
N ALA A 184 -20.98 -0.30 8.72
CA ALA A 184 -19.87 -0.52 9.63
C ALA A 184 -19.37 -1.98 9.62
N TRP A 185 -18.06 -2.13 9.73
CA TRP A 185 -17.37 -3.41 9.90
C TRP A 185 -16.55 -3.39 11.17
N LYS A 186 -16.92 -4.23 12.13
CA LYS A 186 -16.27 -4.30 13.45
C LYS A 186 -15.78 -5.71 13.71
N PHE A 187 -14.51 -5.85 14.06
CA PHE A 187 -13.93 -7.15 14.39
C PHE A 187 -12.63 -6.97 15.20
N LYS A 188 -12.10 -8.08 15.72
CA LYS A 188 -10.81 -8.14 16.38
C LYS A 188 -9.84 -8.96 15.52
N CYS A 189 -8.60 -8.52 15.41
CA CYS A 189 -7.53 -9.28 14.75
C CYS A 189 -6.22 -9.03 15.49
N CYS A 190 -5.48 -10.09 15.81
CA CYS A 190 -4.29 -10.02 16.67
C CYS A 190 -4.66 -9.35 18.02
N THR A 191 -3.92 -8.31 18.44
CA THR A 191 -4.18 -7.52 19.64
C THR A 191 -4.93 -6.21 19.36
N LEU A 192 -5.53 -6.11 18.16
CA LEU A 192 -6.14 -4.89 17.63
C LEU A 192 -7.67 -5.02 17.50
N ASP A 193 -8.36 -3.96 17.90
CA ASP A 193 -9.80 -3.76 17.71
C ASP A 193 -10.02 -2.86 16.49
N PHE A 194 -10.73 -3.38 15.48
CA PHE A 194 -11.04 -2.67 14.24
C PHE A 194 -12.49 -2.19 14.22
N LEU A 195 -12.69 -0.94 13.79
CA LEU A 195 -13.98 -0.37 13.43
C LEU A 195 -13.83 0.46 12.16
N LEU A 196 -14.34 -0.07 11.05
CA LEU A 196 -14.41 0.63 9.78
C LEU A 196 -15.83 1.15 9.60
N VAL A 197 -15.97 2.42 9.23
CA VAL A 197 -17.28 3.07 9.04
C VAL A 197 -17.27 3.83 7.73
N LYS A 198 -18.19 3.47 6.83
CA LYS A 198 -18.49 4.25 5.62
C LYS A 198 -19.53 5.32 6.00
N GLU A 199 -19.06 6.51 6.34
CA GLU A 199 -19.96 7.60 6.78
C GLU A 199 -20.84 8.12 5.65
N ASP A 200 -20.28 8.21 4.44
CA ASP A 200 -20.99 8.50 3.20
C ASP A 200 -20.32 7.82 1.99
N GLU A 201 -20.77 8.13 0.77
CA GLU A 201 -20.26 7.51 -0.45
C GLU A 201 -18.78 7.77 -0.76
N LYS A 202 -18.17 8.79 -0.14
CA LYS A 202 -16.79 9.21 -0.39
C LYS A 202 -15.94 9.24 0.89
N LEU A 203 -16.43 8.76 2.02
CA LEU A 203 -15.71 8.77 3.28
C LEU A 203 -15.75 7.41 3.95
N LEU A 204 -14.58 6.77 4.00
CA LEU A 204 -14.30 5.62 4.85
C LEU A 204 -13.36 6.05 5.99
N ILE A 205 -13.79 5.78 7.22
CA ILE A 205 -12.98 5.95 8.42
C ILE A 205 -12.59 4.57 8.94
N ILE A 206 -11.29 4.34 9.15
CA ILE A 206 -10.73 3.11 9.70
C ILE A 206 -10.17 3.45 11.08
N ASN A 207 -10.86 3.00 12.13
CA ASN A 207 -10.40 3.12 13.51
C ASN A 207 -9.77 1.81 13.97
N VAL A 208 -8.58 1.91 14.55
CA VAL A 208 -7.86 0.80 15.14
C VAL A 208 -7.43 1.18 16.54
N VAL A 209 -7.77 0.35 17.52
CA VAL A 209 -7.38 0.52 18.91
C VAL A 209 -6.56 -0.69 19.33
N SER A 210 -5.41 -0.43 19.96
CA SER A 210 -4.61 -1.47 20.61
C SER A 210 -4.65 -1.26 22.12
N SER A 211 -4.76 -2.35 22.85
CA SER A 211 -4.54 -2.34 24.31
C SER A 211 -3.07 -2.10 24.68
N GLU A 212 -2.15 -2.32 23.73
CA GLU A 212 -0.72 -2.12 23.91
C GLU A 212 -0.33 -0.64 23.85
N LYS A 213 0.71 -0.29 24.60
CA LYS A 213 1.29 1.07 24.63
C LYS A 213 2.23 1.36 23.47
N CYS A 214 2.44 0.40 22.57
CA CYS A 214 3.18 0.54 21.35
C CYS A 214 2.39 -0.06 20.19
N ILE A 215 2.61 0.49 19.00
CA ILE A 215 2.14 -0.08 17.74
C ILE A 215 3.31 -0.05 16.76
N SER A 216 3.39 -1.07 15.90
CA SER A 216 4.41 -1.15 14.85
C SER A 216 4.45 0.16 14.05
N GLN A 217 5.65 0.60 13.70
CA GLN A 217 5.88 1.82 12.93
C GLN A 217 5.06 1.81 11.62
N TYR A 218 4.98 0.65 10.98
CA TYR A 218 4.33 0.45 9.68
C TYR A 218 2.92 -0.16 9.77
N LEU A 219 2.28 -0.11 10.96
CA LEU A 219 0.95 -0.69 11.15
C LEU A 219 -0.09 -0.12 10.18
N ARG A 220 -0.05 1.20 9.92
CA ARG A 220 -0.95 1.86 8.96
C ARG A 220 -0.82 1.23 7.58
N GLU A 221 0.42 1.09 7.11
CA GLU A 221 0.75 0.50 5.82
C GLU A 221 0.24 -0.94 5.76
N ARG A 222 0.49 -1.78 6.78
CA ARG A 222 -0.02 -3.16 6.82
C ARG A 222 -1.52 -3.30 6.78
N ILE A 223 -2.24 -2.43 7.49
CA ILE A 223 -3.71 -2.43 7.46
C ILE A 223 -4.21 -2.10 6.05
N LEU A 224 -3.63 -1.06 5.43
CA LEU A 224 -4.03 -0.65 4.09
C LEU A 224 -3.66 -1.71 3.05
N GLU A 225 -2.48 -2.30 3.11
CA GLU A 225 -2.06 -3.41 2.24
C GLU A 225 -3.05 -4.59 2.35
N THR A 226 -3.45 -4.95 3.58
CA THR A 226 -4.43 -5.99 3.84
C THR A 226 -5.80 -5.66 3.24
N LEU A 227 -6.30 -4.44 3.45
CA LEU A 227 -7.58 -4.01 2.87
C LEU A 227 -7.53 -4.02 1.34
N GLN A 228 -6.45 -3.51 0.75
CA GLN A 228 -6.29 -3.46 -0.69
C GLN A 228 -6.23 -4.87 -1.30
N PHE A 229 -5.58 -5.81 -0.62
CA PHE A 229 -5.55 -7.22 -1.01
C PHE A 229 -6.95 -7.85 -1.04
N ILE A 230 -7.72 -7.72 0.05
CA ILE A 230 -9.05 -8.36 0.12
C ILE A 230 -10.09 -7.67 -0.76
N LEU A 231 -9.98 -6.35 -0.96
CA LEU A 231 -10.95 -5.57 -1.74
C LEU A 231 -10.62 -5.56 -3.23
N GLY A 232 -9.38 -5.87 -3.61
CA GLY A 232 -8.99 -6.00 -5.01
C GLY A 232 -8.62 -4.70 -5.69
N TYR A 233 -8.24 -3.65 -4.96
CA TYR A 233 -7.83 -2.38 -5.58
C TYR A 233 -7.03 -1.50 -4.61
N PRO A 234 -6.19 -0.58 -5.14
CA PRO A 234 -5.46 0.38 -4.31
C PRO A 234 -6.37 1.34 -3.53
N ILE A 235 -6.00 1.64 -2.28
CA ILE A 235 -6.73 2.54 -1.38
C ILE A 235 -5.80 3.70 -1.03
N ASN A 236 -6.16 4.89 -1.50
CA ASN A 236 -5.40 6.10 -1.25
C ASN A 236 -5.99 6.86 -0.06
N TRP A 237 -5.36 6.74 1.10
CA TRP A 237 -5.75 7.49 2.29
C TRP A 237 -5.31 8.95 2.19
N ALA A 238 -6.07 9.85 2.81
CA ALA A 238 -5.83 11.29 2.78
C ALA A 238 -5.29 11.81 4.11
N THR A 239 -5.83 11.30 5.24
CA THR A 239 -5.38 11.69 6.57
C THR A 239 -5.19 10.48 7.47
N SER A 240 -4.26 10.58 8.40
CA SER A 240 -4.14 9.62 9.49
C SER A 240 -3.82 10.33 10.80
N TYR A 241 -4.47 9.91 11.86
CA TYR A 241 -4.16 10.29 13.23
C TYR A 241 -3.63 9.07 13.97
N LYS A 242 -2.47 9.20 14.61
CA LYS A 242 -1.82 8.15 15.40
C LYS A 242 -1.57 8.68 16.80
N ARG A 243 -1.94 7.90 17.81
CA ARG A 243 -1.64 8.18 19.22
C ARG A 243 -0.98 6.98 19.86
N VAL A 244 0.17 7.21 20.48
CA VAL A 244 0.93 6.22 21.25
C VAL A 244 1.26 6.83 22.60
N GLY A 245 0.56 6.39 23.65
CA GLY A 245 0.61 7.06 24.95
C GLY A 245 0.18 8.52 24.84
N HIS A 246 1.08 9.43 25.21
CA HIS A 246 0.85 10.89 25.15
C HIS A 246 1.31 11.53 23.84
N THR A 247 2.00 10.80 22.96
CA THR A 247 2.44 11.33 21.67
C THR A 247 1.34 11.17 20.64
N THR A 248 1.09 12.23 19.90
CA THR A 248 0.15 12.26 18.76
C THR A 248 0.89 12.64 17.49
N GLU A 249 0.47 12.05 16.38
CA GLU A 249 0.97 12.32 15.05
C GLU A 249 -0.23 12.44 14.12
N VAL A 250 -0.33 13.56 13.40
CA VAL A 250 -1.24 13.70 12.27
C VAL A 250 -0.43 13.72 10.99
N THR A 251 -0.86 12.94 10.01
CA THR A 251 -0.27 12.94 8.68
C THR A 251 -1.32 13.26 7.64
N LEU A 252 -0.98 14.13 6.69
CA LEU A 252 -1.73 14.36 5.47
C LEU A 252 -0.94 13.82 4.29
N CYS A 253 -1.65 13.19 3.35
CA CYS A 253 -1.08 12.63 2.14
C CYS A 253 -1.75 13.29 0.92
N SER A 254 -1.00 13.48 -0.15
CA SER A 254 -1.58 13.71 -1.48
C SER A 254 -2.04 12.36 -2.03
N PRO A 255 -3.34 12.02 -1.99
CA PRO A 255 -3.78 10.73 -2.50
C PRO A 255 -3.54 10.67 -4.01
N LYS A 256 -3.08 9.52 -4.50
CA LYS A 256 -3.03 9.28 -5.94
C LYS A 256 -4.45 9.19 -6.46
N GLN A 257 -4.71 9.73 -7.65
CA GLN A 257 -5.99 9.53 -8.31
C GLN A 257 -6.18 8.04 -8.59
N ARG A 258 -7.34 7.52 -8.20
CA ARG A 258 -7.73 6.15 -8.49
C ARG A 258 -7.93 5.97 -10.00
N SER A 259 -7.27 4.97 -10.58
CA SER A 259 -7.68 4.47 -11.88
C SER A 259 -8.90 3.57 -11.70
N ILE A 260 -9.97 3.84 -12.45
CA ILE A 260 -11.27 3.17 -12.30
C ILE A 260 -11.29 1.80 -13.03
N SER A 261 -10.28 1.49 -13.85
CA SER A 261 -10.36 0.42 -14.86
C SER A 261 -9.46 -0.80 -14.62
N SER A 262 -9.09 -1.12 -13.38
CA SER A 262 -8.30 -2.33 -13.12
C SER A 262 -9.06 -3.59 -13.57
N ARG A 263 -8.39 -4.41 -14.38
CA ARG A 263 -8.90 -5.72 -14.81
C ARG A 263 -8.60 -6.83 -13.81
N PHE A 264 -7.72 -6.56 -12.85
CA PHE A 264 -7.34 -7.53 -11.83
C PHE A 264 -8.46 -7.65 -10.80
N GLN A 265 -9.07 -8.82 -10.73
CA GLN A 265 -10.23 -9.07 -9.86
C GLN A 265 -9.77 -9.39 -8.43
N PRO A 266 -10.52 -8.98 -7.38
CA PRO A 266 -10.25 -9.37 -6.00
C PRO A 266 -10.35 -10.89 -5.78
N PRO A 267 -9.82 -11.41 -4.66
CA PRO A 267 -10.06 -12.78 -4.24
C PRO A 267 -11.53 -13.02 -3.83
N LEU A 268 -12.27 -11.97 -3.48
CA LEU A 268 -13.68 -11.99 -3.07
C LEU A 268 -14.39 -10.72 -3.59
N ILE A 269 -15.60 -10.84 -4.15
CA ILE A 269 -16.41 -9.69 -4.59
C ILE A 269 -17.49 -9.38 -3.55
N LEU A 270 -17.59 -8.10 -3.18
CA LEU A 270 -18.65 -7.59 -2.30
C LEU A 270 -20.02 -7.59 -2.99
N GLY A 271 -21.06 -7.90 -2.22
CA GLY A 271 -22.44 -8.00 -2.71
C GLY A 271 -22.71 -9.28 -3.51
N GLY A 272 -21.77 -10.23 -3.50
CA GLY A 272 -21.97 -11.55 -4.10
C GLY A 272 -22.93 -12.44 -3.28
N TYR A 273 -23.19 -13.64 -3.76
CA TYR A 273 -24.02 -14.65 -3.09
C TYR A 273 -23.36 -15.30 -1.85
N LEU A 274 -22.44 -14.59 -1.17
CA LEU A 274 -21.73 -15.08 0.00
C LEU A 274 -22.61 -15.06 1.25
N VAL A 275 -22.84 -16.24 1.84
CA VAL A 275 -23.44 -16.36 3.16
C VAL A 275 -22.44 -15.83 4.20
N ASN A 276 -22.89 -14.91 5.06
CA ASN A 276 -22.06 -14.31 6.11
C ASN A 276 -20.79 -13.62 5.57
N GLU A 277 -20.93 -12.90 4.46
CA GLU A 277 -19.85 -12.18 3.74
C GLU A 277 -18.83 -11.50 4.66
N ALA A 278 -19.27 -10.74 5.66
CA ALA A 278 -18.38 -10.03 6.57
C ALA A 278 -17.45 -10.95 7.39
N GLN A 279 -17.88 -12.17 7.70
CA GLN A 279 -17.05 -13.15 8.39
C GLN A 279 -16.03 -13.81 7.43
N VAL A 280 -16.41 -14.03 6.16
CA VAL A 280 -15.50 -14.56 5.13
C VAL A 280 -14.37 -13.56 4.85
N PHE A 281 -14.72 -12.30 4.58
CA PHE A 281 -13.74 -11.23 4.39
C PHE A 281 -12.85 -11.05 5.63
N ARG A 282 -13.43 -11.20 6.83
CA ARG A 282 -12.67 -11.09 8.09
C ARG A 282 -11.62 -12.18 8.20
N ARG A 283 -11.97 -13.44 7.92
CA ARG A 283 -11.02 -14.55 8.01
C ARG A 283 -9.83 -14.35 7.05
N LEU A 284 -10.09 -13.86 5.84
CA LEU A 284 -9.02 -13.55 4.88
C LEU A 284 -8.17 -12.36 5.34
N PHE A 285 -8.81 -11.29 5.82
CA PHE A 285 -8.13 -10.14 6.42
C PHE A 285 -7.20 -10.56 7.56
N GLU A 286 -7.71 -11.38 8.49
CA GLU A 286 -6.96 -11.85 9.65
C GLU A 286 -5.71 -12.62 9.26
N LYS A 287 -5.83 -13.57 8.33
CA LYS A 287 -4.70 -14.39 7.86
C LYS A 287 -3.64 -13.55 7.17
N TYR A 288 -4.04 -12.65 6.29
CA TYR A 288 -3.10 -11.79 5.61
C TYR A 288 -2.41 -10.82 6.58
N LEU A 289 -3.18 -10.14 7.45
CA LEU A 289 -2.59 -9.21 8.43
C LEU A 289 -1.64 -9.92 9.39
N GLN A 290 -2.00 -11.09 9.91
CA GLN A 290 -1.12 -11.89 10.79
C GLN A 290 0.22 -12.21 10.12
N HIS A 291 0.21 -12.48 8.83
CA HIS A 291 1.41 -12.78 8.06
C HIS A 291 2.30 -11.53 7.88
N VAL A 292 1.72 -10.36 7.64
CA VAL A 292 2.49 -9.15 7.29
C VAL A 292 2.78 -8.18 8.46
N ILE A 293 2.05 -8.27 9.59
CA ILE A 293 2.03 -7.22 10.64
C ILE A 293 3.41 -6.93 11.25
N ASN A 294 4.28 -7.93 11.33
CA ASN A 294 5.61 -7.82 11.94
C ASN A 294 6.71 -7.38 10.95
N TYR A 295 6.37 -7.21 9.66
CA TYR A 295 7.35 -6.79 8.67
C TYR A 295 7.75 -5.32 8.90
N ASP A 296 9.05 -5.05 8.94
CA ASP A 296 9.64 -3.82 9.47
C ASP A 296 10.08 -2.80 8.41
N GLN A 297 9.71 -3.02 7.14
CA GLN A 297 10.00 -2.08 6.05
C GLN A 297 8.73 -1.36 5.57
N PRO A 298 8.81 -0.20 4.92
CA PRO A 298 7.61 0.54 4.49
C PRO A 298 6.64 -0.23 3.58
N LEU A 299 7.14 -1.16 2.76
CA LEU A 299 6.38 -1.85 1.72
C LEU A 299 6.59 -3.36 1.83
N HIS A 300 5.52 -4.12 2.05
CA HIS A 300 5.63 -5.58 2.10
C HIS A 300 5.89 -6.15 0.68
N PRO A 301 6.78 -7.14 0.50
CA PRO A 301 7.05 -7.72 -0.81
C PRO A 301 5.80 -8.26 -1.52
N LEU A 302 4.91 -8.95 -0.80
CA LEU A 302 3.61 -9.40 -1.33
C LEU A 302 2.79 -8.25 -1.91
N TRP A 303 2.67 -7.15 -1.16
CA TRP A 303 1.94 -5.98 -1.63
C TRP A 303 2.66 -5.31 -2.81
N SER A 304 3.99 -5.30 -2.84
CA SER A 304 4.75 -4.78 -3.99
C SER A 304 4.41 -5.52 -5.28
N GLN A 305 4.33 -6.86 -5.23
CA GLN A 305 3.94 -7.68 -6.39
C GLN A 305 2.49 -7.42 -6.79
N LEU A 306 1.58 -7.41 -5.81
CA LEU A 306 0.16 -7.17 -6.04
C LEU A 306 -0.09 -5.76 -6.63
N ASN A 307 0.56 -4.73 -6.10
CA ASN A 307 0.47 -3.37 -6.60
C ASN A 307 1.03 -3.25 -8.03
N ALA A 308 2.12 -3.93 -8.35
CA ALA A 308 2.64 -3.96 -9.71
C ALA A 308 1.62 -4.57 -10.69
N ILE A 309 0.94 -5.66 -10.30
CA ILE A 309 -0.13 -6.26 -11.10
C ILE A 309 -1.30 -5.28 -11.26
N TYR A 310 -1.73 -4.60 -10.19
CA TYR A 310 -2.78 -3.59 -10.28
C TYR A 310 -2.43 -2.49 -11.29
N GLU A 311 -1.25 -1.89 -11.16
CA GLU A 311 -0.80 -0.83 -12.07
C GLU A 311 -0.71 -1.32 -13.52
N ALA A 312 -0.17 -2.52 -13.75
CA ALA A 312 -0.12 -3.10 -15.08
C ALA A 312 -1.52 -3.42 -15.66
N SER A 313 -2.47 -3.80 -14.80
CA SER A 313 -3.84 -4.11 -15.20
C SER A 313 -4.68 -2.88 -15.56
N ASN A 314 -4.28 -1.70 -15.06
CA ASN A 314 -4.93 -0.41 -15.34
C ASN A 314 -4.67 0.09 -16.76
N GLY A 315 -3.60 -0.37 -17.42
CA GLY A 315 -3.26 0.00 -18.79
C GLY A 315 -4.19 -0.64 -19.83
N THR A 316 -4.22 -0.07 -21.04
CA THR A 316 -4.96 -0.63 -22.19
C THR A 316 -4.31 -1.92 -22.74
N PHE A 317 -3.00 -2.05 -22.58
CA PHE A 317 -2.22 -3.16 -23.13
C PHE A 317 -2.30 -4.40 -22.23
N ILE A 318 -3.07 -5.40 -22.67
CA ILE A 318 -3.32 -6.63 -21.89
C ILE A 318 -2.07 -7.48 -21.68
N ASP A 319 -1.10 -7.40 -22.58
CA ASP A 319 0.13 -8.19 -22.49
C ASP A 319 1.05 -7.68 -21.36
N ALA A 320 1.00 -6.38 -21.03
CA ALA A 320 1.69 -5.84 -19.85
C ALA A 320 1.15 -6.46 -18.56
N HIS A 321 -0.17 -6.63 -18.46
CA HIS A 321 -0.80 -7.32 -17.33
C HIS A 321 -0.38 -8.79 -17.28
N ALA A 322 -0.44 -9.49 -18.41
CA ALA A 322 -0.04 -10.90 -18.49
C ALA A 322 1.43 -11.12 -18.11
N LEU A 323 2.34 -10.28 -18.61
CA LEU A 323 3.77 -10.36 -18.32
C LEU A 323 4.03 -10.08 -16.84
N THR A 324 3.45 -8.99 -16.31
CA THR A 324 3.62 -8.61 -14.90
C THR A 324 3.10 -9.70 -13.97
N LEU A 325 1.94 -10.29 -14.28
CA LEU A 325 1.37 -11.39 -13.50
C LEU A 325 2.26 -12.65 -13.52
N ALA A 326 2.84 -13.00 -14.68
CA ALA A 326 3.75 -14.15 -14.79
C ALA A 326 5.04 -13.94 -13.96
N VAL A 327 5.62 -12.74 -14.01
CA VAL A 327 6.83 -12.36 -13.24
C VAL A 327 6.54 -12.24 -11.74
N ALA A 328 5.36 -11.75 -11.37
CA ALA A 328 4.93 -11.65 -9.98
C ALA A 328 4.82 -13.04 -9.32
N ILE A 329 4.37 -14.06 -10.06
CA ILE A 329 4.38 -15.46 -9.57
C ILE A 329 5.80 -15.95 -9.33
N GLU A 330 6.74 -15.70 -10.24
CA GLU A 330 8.16 -16.07 -10.03
C GLU A 330 8.74 -15.38 -8.80
N SER A 331 8.42 -14.10 -8.61
CA SER A 331 8.85 -13.33 -7.45
C SER A 331 8.23 -13.86 -6.16
N LEU A 332 6.95 -14.26 -6.19
CA LEU A 332 6.27 -14.86 -5.04
C LEU A 332 6.92 -16.20 -4.65
N LEU A 333 7.28 -17.02 -5.64
CA LEU A 333 8.00 -18.28 -5.44
C LEU A 333 9.41 -18.11 -4.88
N SER A 334 10.07 -16.98 -5.14
CA SER A 334 11.38 -16.68 -4.56
C SER A 334 11.30 -16.07 -3.16
N ILE A 335 10.24 -15.33 -2.86
CA ILE A 335 10.04 -14.67 -1.56
C ILE A 335 9.47 -15.65 -0.53
N GLU A 336 8.31 -16.24 -0.81
CA GLU A 336 7.55 -17.04 0.17
C GLU A 336 7.94 -18.51 0.16
N PHE A 337 8.50 -18.98 -0.95
CA PHE A 337 8.81 -20.39 -1.18
C PHE A 337 10.28 -20.60 -1.49
N ALA A 338 11.16 -19.75 -0.96
CA ALA A 338 12.60 -19.77 -1.19
C ALA A 338 13.20 -21.17 -0.96
N THR A 339 12.83 -21.78 0.17
CA THR A 339 13.33 -23.06 0.68
C THR A 339 12.60 -24.27 0.09
N LEU A 340 11.56 -24.07 -0.72
CA LEU A 340 10.75 -25.16 -1.24
C LEU A 340 11.55 -25.98 -2.27
N GLY A 341 11.70 -27.28 -1.99
CA GLY A 341 12.47 -28.20 -2.79
C GLY A 341 13.98 -28.07 -2.63
N GLU A 342 14.46 -27.39 -1.58
CA GLU A 342 15.88 -27.24 -1.29
C GLU A 342 16.62 -28.57 -1.39
N LEU A 343 17.70 -28.56 -2.17
CA LEU A 343 18.54 -29.73 -2.39
C LEU A 343 19.11 -30.22 -1.07
N THR A 344 19.01 -31.53 -0.85
CA THR A 344 19.64 -32.18 0.29
C THR A 344 21.17 -32.14 0.17
N SER A 345 21.87 -32.40 1.26
CA SER A 345 23.33 -32.55 1.21
C SER A 345 23.77 -33.67 0.26
N GLU A 346 22.96 -34.74 0.15
CA GLU A 346 23.22 -35.85 -0.76
C GLU A 346 23.11 -35.42 -2.22
N ASP A 347 22.07 -34.66 -2.58
CA ASP A 347 21.90 -34.12 -3.93
C ASP A 347 23.06 -33.20 -4.30
N LYS A 348 23.48 -32.32 -3.38
CA LYS A 348 24.62 -31.41 -3.60
C LYS A 348 25.91 -32.19 -3.85
N ASN A 349 26.19 -33.21 -3.04
CA ASN A 349 27.36 -34.07 -3.22
C ASN A 349 27.33 -34.79 -4.59
N ALA A 350 26.17 -35.33 -4.99
CA ALA A 350 26.03 -35.98 -6.30
C ALA A 350 26.26 -35.01 -7.47
N ILE A 351 25.82 -33.75 -7.34
CA ILE A 351 26.09 -32.70 -8.33
C ILE A 351 27.59 -32.37 -8.39
N GLU A 352 28.27 -32.26 -7.23
CA GLU A 352 29.72 -32.03 -7.18
C GLU A 352 30.52 -33.17 -7.82
N GLU A 353 30.14 -34.42 -7.56
CA GLU A 353 30.75 -35.59 -8.20
C GLU A 353 30.58 -35.56 -9.72
N ALA A 354 29.39 -35.22 -10.21
CA ALA A 354 29.13 -35.07 -11.63
C ALA A 354 29.96 -33.93 -12.27
N LEU A 355 30.11 -32.79 -11.57
CA LEU A 355 30.96 -31.69 -12.02
C LEU A 355 32.43 -32.10 -12.09
N ASN A 356 32.93 -32.82 -11.09
CA ASN A 356 34.29 -33.35 -11.05
C ASN A 356 34.54 -34.34 -12.19
N TYR A 357 33.58 -35.21 -12.50
CA TYR A 357 33.68 -36.12 -13.63
C TYR A 357 33.80 -35.35 -14.96
N VAL A 358 32.96 -34.34 -15.16
CA VAL A 358 33.00 -33.50 -16.38
C VAL A 358 34.27 -32.65 -16.44
N GLU A 359 34.83 -32.23 -15.30
CA GLU A 359 36.14 -31.55 -15.24
C GLU A 359 37.27 -32.46 -15.73
N ASN A 360 37.23 -33.75 -15.40
CA ASN A 360 38.26 -34.70 -15.81
C ASN A 360 38.02 -35.32 -17.20
N TRP A 361 36.90 -34.99 -17.84
CA TRP A 361 36.56 -35.49 -19.18
C TRP A 361 37.38 -34.81 -20.28
N ASN A 362 38.10 -35.61 -21.09
CA ASN A 362 38.94 -35.17 -22.23
C ASN A 362 38.13 -34.78 -23.49
N GLY A 363 36.94 -34.22 -23.31
CA GLY A 363 36.08 -33.76 -24.40
C GLY A 363 36.44 -32.37 -24.95
N LYS A 364 35.73 -31.94 -25.98
CA LYS A 364 35.88 -30.59 -26.54
C LYS A 364 35.47 -29.53 -25.50
N GLU A 365 36.35 -28.55 -25.24
CA GLU A 365 36.17 -27.54 -24.18
C GLU A 365 34.83 -26.77 -24.28
N GLY A 366 34.37 -26.44 -25.48
CA GLY A 366 33.06 -25.78 -25.67
C GLY A 366 31.87 -26.65 -25.24
N ILE A 367 31.96 -27.98 -25.40
CA ILE A 367 30.94 -28.92 -24.94
C ILE A 367 31.05 -29.11 -23.43
N LYS A 368 32.27 -29.24 -22.90
CA LYS A 368 32.56 -29.32 -21.47
C LYS A 368 31.93 -28.15 -20.70
N LYS A 369 32.13 -26.91 -21.18
CA LYS A 369 31.51 -25.70 -20.59
C LYS A 369 29.98 -25.75 -20.60
N ARG A 370 29.37 -26.21 -21.70
CA ARG A 370 27.91 -26.34 -21.78
C ARG A 370 27.37 -27.38 -20.80
N ILE A 371 28.01 -28.55 -20.71
CA ILE A 371 27.61 -29.60 -19.76
C ILE A 371 27.74 -29.08 -18.32
N LYS A 372 28.87 -28.47 -17.95
CA LYS A 372 29.03 -27.86 -16.62
C LYS A 372 27.97 -26.81 -16.33
N GLY A 373 27.66 -25.94 -17.29
CA GLY A 373 26.58 -24.96 -17.15
C GLY A 373 25.22 -25.63 -16.89
N SER A 374 24.91 -26.72 -17.60
CA SER A 374 23.68 -27.49 -17.39
C SER A 374 23.63 -28.17 -16.01
N ILE A 375 24.75 -28.77 -15.55
CA ILE A 375 24.85 -29.40 -14.23
C ILE A 375 24.78 -28.36 -13.11
N ASN A 376 25.51 -27.25 -13.24
CA ASN A 376 25.43 -26.14 -12.28
C ASN A 376 24.01 -25.58 -12.16
N GLY A 377 23.23 -25.61 -13.24
CA GLY A 377 21.82 -25.23 -13.22
C GLY A 377 20.94 -26.12 -12.34
N LEU A 378 21.40 -27.31 -11.93
CA LEU A 378 20.69 -28.18 -10.99
C LEU A 378 20.70 -27.64 -9.56
N TYR A 379 21.69 -26.82 -9.17
CA TYR A 379 21.70 -26.16 -7.86
C TYR A 379 20.52 -25.20 -7.66
N SER A 380 19.97 -24.69 -8.75
CA SER A 380 18.81 -23.80 -8.71
C SER A 380 17.53 -24.59 -8.99
N ILE A 381 16.63 -24.64 -8.01
CA ILE A 381 15.28 -25.16 -8.23
C ILE A 381 14.51 -24.13 -9.05
N ARG A 382 13.96 -24.55 -10.19
CA ARG A 382 13.25 -23.65 -11.09
C ARG A 382 11.85 -23.37 -10.53
N ALA A 383 11.26 -22.26 -10.96
CA ALA A 383 9.87 -21.93 -10.62
C ALA A 383 8.89 -23.06 -11.00
N ASP A 384 9.09 -23.71 -12.16
CA ASP A 384 8.26 -24.86 -12.59
C ASP A 384 8.38 -26.07 -11.64
N ASP A 385 9.57 -26.30 -11.08
CA ASP A 385 9.80 -27.41 -10.12
C ASP A 385 9.12 -27.11 -8.78
N LYS A 386 9.24 -25.87 -8.28
CA LYS A 386 8.51 -25.42 -7.08
C LYS A 386 7.00 -25.54 -7.25
N MET A 387 6.50 -25.14 -8.42
CA MET A 387 5.09 -25.26 -8.76
C MET A 387 4.62 -26.72 -8.78
N ARG A 388 5.43 -27.66 -9.30
CA ARG A 388 5.10 -29.08 -9.24
C ARG A 388 4.98 -29.57 -7.79
N ILE A 389 5.93 -29.20 -6.92
CA ILE A 389 5.83 -29.54 -5.48
C ILE A 389 4.54 -28.97 -4.86
N LEU A 390 4.17 -27.74 -5.21
CA LEU A 390 2.92 -27.13 -4.74
C LEU A 390 1.65 -27.84 -5.27
N VAL A 391 1.71 -28.42 -6.47
CA VAL A 391 0.65 -29.30 -6.99
C VAL A 391 0.59 -30.59 -6.18
N ASP A 392 1.74 -31.22 -5.93
CA ASP A 392 1.83 -32.51 -5.23
C ASP A 392 1.27 -32.42 -3.79
N ILE A 393 1.44 -31.29 -3.12
CA ILE A 393 0.89 -31.03 -1.77
C ILE A 393 -0.53 -30.43 -1.79
N GLY A 394 -1.16 -30.31 -2.97
CA GLY A 394 -2.54 -29.83 -3.11
C GLY A 394 -2.73 -28.32 -2.87
N ALA A 395 -1.66 -27.52 -2.83
CA ALA A 395 -1.74 -26.08 -2.65
C ALA A 395 -2.28 -25.36 -3.90
N ILE A 396 -2.03 -25.91 -5.09
CA ILE A 396 -2.50 -25.44 -6.39
C ILE A 396 -2.87 -26.65 -7.28
N THR A 397 -3.50 -26.42 -8.43
CA THR A 397 -3.84 -27.50 -9.38
C THR A 397 -2.84 -27.61 -10.54
N GLU A 398 -2.75 -28.79 -11.16
CA GLU A 398 -1.93 -28.98 -12.38
C GLU A 398 -2.39 -28.03 -13.50
N GLU A 399 -3.71 -27.81 -13.63
CA GLU A 399 -4.25 -26.87 -14.61
C GLU A 399 -3.74 -25.43 -14.40
N GLN A 400 -3.62 -24.99 -13.14
CA GLN A 400 -3.08 -23.69 -12.79
C GLN A 400 -1.59 -23.58 -13.17
N GLN A 401 -0.79 -24.61 -12.86
CA GLN A 401 0.62 -24.66 -13.28
C GLN A 401 0.76 -24.57 -14.80
N GLN A 402 0.00 -25.37 -15.55
CA GLN A 402 0.05 -25.36 -17.02
C GLN A 402 -0.41 -24.02 -17.60
N ALA A 403 -1.42 -23.39 -17.00
CA ALA A 403 -1.86 -22.05 -17.39
C ALA A 403 -0.76 -20.99 -17.22
N TRP A 404 -0.05 -20.99 -16.09
CA TRP A 404 1.09 -20.09 -15.88
C TRP A 404 2.22 -20.34 -16.88
N LYS A 405 2.60 -21.61 -17.09
CA LYS A 405 3.65 -21.98 -18.04
C LYS A 405 3.33 -21.49 -19.45
N LYS A 406 2.06 -21.62 -19.86
CA LYS A 406 1.57 -21.11 -21.14
C LYS A 406 1.63 -19.58 -21.20
N LEU A 407 1.12 -18.87 -20.18
CA LEU A 407 1.11 -17.41 -20.14
C LEU A 407 2.54 -16.84 -20.22
N ARG A 408 3.46 -17.42 -19.46
CA ARG A 408 4.89 -17.08 -19.44
C ARG A 408 5.52 -17.24 -20.82
N ASN A 409 5.31 -18.38 -21.48
CA ASN A 409 5.94 -18.65 -22.78
C ASN A 409 5.36 -17.79 -23.91
N THR A 410 4.05 -17.50 -23.88
CA THR A 410 3.39 -16.63 -24.87
C THR A 410 3.97 -15.22 -24.86
N ASN A 411 4.23 -14.64 -23.68
CA ASN A 411 4.75 -13.27 -23.57
C ASN A 411 6.22 -13.13 -23.97
N VAL A 412 7.01 -14.21 -23.98
CA VAL A 412 8.46 -14.17 -24.24
C VAL A 412 8.78 -14.34 -25.74
N HIS A 413 7.89 -14.94 -26.54
CA HIS A 413 8.23 -15.36 -27.90
C HIS A 413 7.25 -14.98 -29.01
N ASP A 414 6.06 -14.43 -28.71
CA ASP A 414 5.00 -14.35 -29.71
C ASP A 414 4.21 -13.03 -29.72
N TYR A 415 4.91 -11.92 -30.02
CA TYR A 415 4.27 -10.61 -30.30
C TYR A 415 3.40 -10.61 -31.57
N GLN A 416 3.38 -11.71 -32.35
CA GLN A 416 2.73 -11.78 -33.67
C GLN A 416 1.43 -12.61 -33.73
N THR A 417 1.04 -13.33 -32.67
CA THR A 417 -0.22 -14.12 -32.70
C THR A 417 -1.41 -13.37 -32.10
N HIS A 418 -1.84 -12.28 -32.75
CA HIS A 418 -3.21 -11.74 -32.66
C HIS A 418 -4.30 -12.72 -33.19
N LYS A 419 -4.06 -14.03 -33.11
CA LYS A 419 -5.00 -15.09 -33.49
C LYS A 419 -5.34 -16.06 -32.35
N LEU A 420 -4.80 -15.87 -31.13
CA LEU A 420 -5.51 -16.38 -29.96
C LEU A 420 -6.79 -15.54 -29.85
N LYS A 421 -7.95 -16.18 -30.11
CA LYS A 421 -9.28 -15.60 -29.87
C LYS A 421 -9.23 -14.86 -28.53
N HIS A 422 -9.36 -13.53 -28.51
CA HIS A 422 -9.11 -12.65 -27.37
C HIS A 422 -9.57 -13.24 -26.02
N ASN A 423 -10.75 -13.86 -26.00
CA ASN A 423 -11.35 -14.53 -24.84
C ASN A 423 -10.49 -15.66 -24.25
N LYS A 424 -9.79 -16.46 -25.08
CA LYS A 424 -8.90 -17.52 -24.59
C LYS A 424 -7.69 -16.97 -23.83
N PHE A 425 -7.17 -15.82 -24.26
CA PHE A 425 -6.05 -15.16 -23.59
C PHE A 425 -6.50 -14.51 -22.28
N VAL A 426 -7.67 -13.85 -22.30
CA VAL A 426 -8.30 -13.31 -21.08
C VAL A 426 -8.57 -14.42 -20.06
N ASN A 427 -9.14 -15.56 -20.47
CA ASN A 427 -9.37 -16.70 -19.59
C ASN A 427 -8.05 -17.26 -19.02
N LEU A 428 -6.96 -17.25 -19.81
CA LEU A 428 -5.65 -17.66 -19.33
C LEU A 428 -5.15 -16.73 -18.22
N ILE A 429 -5.30 -15.42 -18.39
CA ILE A 429 -4.96 -14.43 -17.36
C ILE A 429 -5.79 -14.67 -16.09
N PHE A 430 -7.09 -14.93 -16.20
CA PHE A 430 -7.93 -15.21 -15.02
C PHE A 430 -7.53 -16.49 -14.30
N LYS A 431 -7.18 -17.57 -15.01
CA LYS A 431 -6.62 -18.79 -14.38
C LYS A 431 -5.35 -18.50 -13.60
N VAL A 432 -4.46 -17.70 -14.19
CA VAL A 432 -3.20 -17.33 -13.55
C VAL A 432 -3.41 -16.33 -12.40
N ASN A 433 -4.46 -15.50 -12.44
CA ASN A 433 -4.87 -14.66 -11.33
C ASN A 433 -5.31 -15.52 -10.12
N VAL A 434 -6.17 -16.52 -10.36
CA VAL A 434 -6.58 -17.47 -9.30
C VAL A 434 -5.37 -18.22 -8.73
N LEU A 435 -4.44 -18.65 -9.59
CA LEU A 435 -3.18 -19.23 -9.14
C LEU A 435 -2.40 -18.27 -8.22
N PHE A 436 -2.24 -17.01 -8.61
CA PHE A 436 -1.53 -16.02 -7.80
C PHE A 436 -2.16 -15.89 -6.41
N TYR A 437 -3.50 -15.86 -6.31
CA TYR A 437 -4.18 -15.87 -5.02
C TYR A 437 -4.00 -17.17 -4.25
N HIS A 438 -4.05 -18.34 -4.90
CA HIS A 438 -3.82 -19.62 -4.22
C HIS A 438 -2.41 -19.70 -3.61
N LEU A 439 -1.40 -19.17 -4.28
CA LEU A 439 -0.04 -19.08 -3.73
C LEU A 439 -0.01 -18.20 -2.48
N ILE A 440 -0.69 -17.04 -2.50
CA ILE A 440 -0.81 -16.18 -1.32
C ILE A 440 -1.60 -16.90 -0.22
N PHE A 441 -2.71 -17.55 -0.54
CA PHE A 441 -3.53 -18.28 0.43
C PHE A 441 -2.74 -19.37 1.13
N TYR A 442 -1.92 -20.11 0.39
CA TYR A 442 -1.01 -21.09 0.96
C TYR A 442 0.02 -20.43 1.88
N ALA A 443 0.70 -19.36 1.43
CA ALA A 443 1.72 -18.64 2.21
C ALA A 443 1.17 -18.07 3.53
N ILE A 444 -0.07 -17.55 3.53
CA ILE A 444 -0.72 -17.00 4.72
C ILE A 444 -1.52 -18.06 5.52
N ASN A 445 -1.48 -19.33 5.11
CA ASN A 445 -2.25 -20.43 5.70
C ASN A 445 -3.76 -20.10 5.80
N TYR A 446 -4.33 -19.57 4.72
CA TYR A 446 -5.75 -19.34 4.56
C TYR A 446 -6.45 -20.63 4.13
N LYS A 447 -7.60 -20.91 4.76
CA LYS A 447 -8.54 -21.96 4.36
C LYS A 447 -9.95 -21.37 4.36
N GLY A 448 -10.68 -21.52 3.27
CA GLY A 448 -12.04 -21.02 3.17
C GLY A 448 -12.45 -20.52 1.78
N GLU A 449 -13.56 -19.78 1.73
CA GLU A 449 -14.17 -19.33 0.49
C GLU A 449 -13.26 -18.38 -0.30
N TYR A 450 -13.26 -18.53 -1.61
CA TYR A 450 -12.73 -17.58 -2.58
C TYR A 450 -13.61 -17.56 -3.83
N MET A 451 -13.48 -16.51 -4.64
CA MET A 451 -14.16 -16.43 -5.93
C MET A 451 -13.26 -16.93 -7.05
N ASP A 452 -13.72 -17.96 -7.78
CA ASP A 452 -12.99 -18.48 -8.93
C ASP A 452 -13.33 -17.67 -10.19
N VAL A 453 -12.57 -16.60 -10.42
CA VAL A 453 -12.75 -15.74 -11.59
C VAL A 453 -12.35 -16.40 -12.92
N SER A 454 -11.79 -17.61 -12.86
CA SER A 454 -11.41 -18.35 -14.06
C SER A 454 -12.57 -19.15 -14.67
N GLU A 455 -13.68 -19.29 -13.95
CA GLU A 455 -14.89 -19.98 -14.39
C GLU A 455 -16.05 -19.02 -14.68
N LEU A 456 -16.92 -19.41 -15.60
CA LEU A 456 -18.08 -18.60 -15.97
C LEU A 456 -19.02 -18.44 -14.78
N GLY A 457 -19.44 -17.21 -14.51
CA GLY A 457 -20.32 -16.88 -13.39
C GLY A 457 -19.58 -16.66 -12.06
N PHE A 458 -18.25 -16.78 -12.05
CA PHE A 458 -17.39 -16.52 -10.89
C PHE A 458 -17.88 -17.23 -9.61
N PRO A 459 -17.99 -18.58 -9.66
CA PRO A 459 -18.51 -19.34 -8.54
C PRO A 459 -17.64 -19.17 -7.30
N ILE A 460 -18.29 -19.25 -6.14
CA ILE A 460 -17.58 -19.33 -4.86
C ILE A 460 -17.13 -20.78 -4.65
N LYS A 461 -15.84 -20.97 -4.37
CA LYS A 461 -15.22 -22.27 -4.08
C LYS A 461 -14.51 -22.23 -2.74
N GLN A 462 -14.12 -23.39 -2.22
CA GLN A 462 -13.34 -23.53 -0.99
C GLN A 462 -11.86 -23.76 -1.34
N TYR A 463 -10.97 -23.11 -0.59
CA TYR A 463 -9.53 -23.31 -0.65
C TYR A 463 -9.04 -24.04 0.64
N PRO A 464 -8.13 -25.02 0.54
CA PRO A 464 -7.60 -25.63 -0.68
C PRO A 464 -8.69 -26.41 -1.44
N ALA A 465 -8.57 -26.49 -2.78
CA ALA A 465 -9.52 -27.22 -3.61
C ALA A 465 -9.51 -28.74 -3.31
N CYS A 466 -8.37 -29.24 -2.84
CA CYS A 466 -8.18 -30.58 -2.32
C CYS A 466 -8.23 -30.53 -0.79
N ALA A 467 -9.42 -30.34 -0.22
CA ALA A 467 -9.61 -30.73 1.18
C ALA A 467 -9.66 -32.25 1.21
N GLU A 468 -8.53 -32.91 1.43
CA GLU A 468 -8.55 -34.27 1.97
C GLU A 468 -9.33 -34.22 3.27
N THR A 469 -10.37 -35.04 3.34
CA THR A 469 -11.03 -35.41 4.58
C THR A 469 -10.00 -36.07 5.49
N GLU A 470 -9.37 -35.30 6.36
CA GLU A 470 -8.74 -35.84 7.58
C GLU A 470 -9.80 -36.11 8.65
#